data_AF-A0A7C4BF51-F1
#
_entry.id   AF-A0A7C4BF51-F1
#
_cell.length_a   1.000
_cell.length_b   1.000
_cell.length_c   1.000
_cell.angle_alpha   90.00
_cell.angle_beta   90.00
_cell.angle_gamma   90.00
#
_symmetry.space_group_name_H-M   'P 1'
#
loop_
_entity.id
_entity.type
_entity.pdbx_description
1 polymer ?
#
loop_
_entity_poly.entity_id
_entity_poly.type
_entity_poly.pdbx_seq_one_letter_code
_entity_poly.pdbx_strand_id
1 'polypeptide(L)'
;MSILMLVVGILTLMAPGFLASLAIFPKPEDLDFWKRVGVSFGLGVLVMIYLGFVLAGRGLLVPKPFFAGLLISCGILGFVAFVRGGFRVVSHYLRYLPFLRPPPPPPPPPRPSVMPKPPSAPPSPAYVPAPVPMAKPPPPQFKCPRCGTLLETKEGLVAHLQVCRARTCPYCGHINPLDAQKCVKCGAWLFT
;
A
#
# COMPACT_ATOMS: atom_id res chain seq x y z
N MET A 1 -37.64 7.39 -14.23
CA MET A 1 -36.59 6.34 -14.24
C MET A 1 -36.30 5.94 -12.79
N SER A 2 -36.59 4.70 -12.42
CA SER A 2 -36.47 4.25 -11.02
C SER A 2 -35.00 4.02 -10.64
N ILE A 3 -34.62 4.34 -9.40
CA ILE A 3 -33.28 4.07 -8.82
C ILE A 3 -32.83 2.63 -9.10
N LEU A 4 -33.78 1.69 -9.09
CA LEU A 4 -33.54 0.28 -9.43
C LEU A 4 -32.86 0.09 -10.79
N MET A 5 -33.27 0.81 -11.84
CA MET A 5 -32.67 0.66 -13.17
C MET A 5 -31.23 1.18 -13.21
N LEU A 6 -30.95 2.25 -12.46
CA LEU A 6 -29.59 2.79 -12.33
C LEU A 6 -28.69 1.80 -11.60
N VAL A 7 -29.15 1.21 -10.49
CA VAL A 7 -28.40 0.20 -9.74
C VAL A 7 -28.16 -1.05 -10.59
N VAL A 8 -29.17 -1.54 -11.31
CA VAL A 8 -29.02 -2.67 -12.24
C VAL A 8 -28.04 -2.35 -13.34
N GLY A 9 -28.10 -1.15 -13.94
CA GLY A 9 -27.15 -0.72 -14.98
C GLY A 9 -25.70 -0.68 -14.47
N ILE A 10 -25.47 -0.10 -13.29
CA ILE A 10 -24.15 -0.09 -12.65
C ILE A 10 -23.67 -1.50 -12.36
N LEU A 11 -24.52 -2.37 -11.81
CA LEU A 11 -24.14 -3.75 -11.49
C LEU A 11 -23.81 -4.55 -12.75
N THR A 12 -24.61 -4.38 -13.81
CA THR A 12 -24.41 -4.99 -15.14
C THR A 12 -23.06 -4.59 -15.72
N LEU A 13 -22.64 -3.35 -15.53
CA LEU A 13 -21.35 -2.85 -15.99
C LEU A 13 -20.19 -3.30 -15.08
N MET A 14 -20.37 -3.20 -13.77
CA MET A 14 -19.33 -3.44 -12.77
C MET A 14 -18.99 -4.91 -12.58
N ALA A 15 -19.98 -5.80 -12.56
CA ALA A 15 -19.77 -7.21 -12.28
C ALA A 15 -18.79 -7.89 -13.25
N PRO A 16 -18.98 -7.84 -14.59
CA PRO A 16 -18.04 -8.47 -15.52
C PRO A 16 -16.65 -7.82 -15.45
N GLY A 17 -16.60 -6.50 -15.30
CA GLY A 17 -15.34 -5.76 -15.22
C GLY A 17 -14.52 -6.06 -13.97
N PHE A 18 -15.19 -6.21 -12.83
CA PHE A 18 -14.56 -6.60 -11.57
C PHE A 18 -14.04 -8.04 -11.63
N LEU A 19 -14.82 -8.96 -12.19
CA LEU A 19 -14.39 -10.35 -12.40
C LEU A 19 -13.20 -10.44 -13.37
N ALA A 20 -13.22 -9.67 -14.46
CA ALA A 20 -12.07 -9.56 -15.36
C ALA A 20 -10.84 -8.98 -14.65
N SER A 21 -11.02 -7.96 -13.80
CA SER A 21 -9.93 -7.40 -13.00
C SER A 21 -9.34 -8.43 -12.02
N LEU A 22 -10.18 -9.26 -11.39
CA LEU A 22 -9.70 -10.36 -10.53
C LEU A 22 -8.99 -11.45 -11.31
N ALA A 23 -9.42 -11.74 -12.54
CA ALA A 23 -8.76 -12.70 -13.41
C ALA A 23 -7.37 -12.20 -13.86
N ILE A 24 -7.26 -10.92 -14.24
CA ILE A 24 -6.00 -10.33 -14.73
C ILE A 24 -5.04 -10.03 -13.58
N PHE A 25 -5.54 -9.44 -12.50
CA PHE A 25 -4.78 -8.99 -11.33
C PHE A 25 -5.25 -9.73 -10.06
N PRO A 26 -4.80 -10.98 -9.85
CA PRO A 26 -5.27 -11.82 -8.74
C PRO A 26 -4.64 -11.44 -7.40
N LYS A 27 -3.57 -10.63 -7.36
CA LYS A 27 -2.94 -10.22 -6.10
C LYS A 27 -3.52 -8.88 -5.61
N PRO A 28 -3.66 -8.70 -4.28
CA PRO A 28 -4.16 -7.44 -3.72
C PRO A 28 -3.13 -6.31 -3.86
N GLU A 29 -1.86 -6.64 -3.98
CA GLU A 29 -0.73 -5.70 -4.11
C GLU A 29 -0.64 -5.06 -5.51
N ASP A 30 -1.24 -5.69 -6.53
CA ASP A 30 -1.16 -5.22 -7.92
C ASP A 30 -1.97 -3.93 -8.14
N LEU A 31 -3.09 -3.78 -7.43
CA LEU A 31 -4.03 -2.68 -7.59
C LEU A 31 -4.64 -2.27 -6.24
N ASP A 32 -4.42 -1.01 -5.86
CA ASP A 32 -5.16 -0.36 -4.77
C ASP A 32 -6.66 -0.38 -5.04
N PHE A 33 -7.48 -0.28 -3.99
CA PHE A 33 -8.96 -0.33 -4.11
C PHE A 33 -9.51 0.58 -5.21
N TRP A 34 -9.13 1.87 -5.21
CA TRP A 34 -9.59 2.83 -6.22
C TRP A 34 -9.09 2.53 -7.63
N LYS A 35 -7.85 2.05 -7.78
CA LYS A 35 -7.31 1.62 -9.08
C LYS A 35 -8.06 0.41 -9.60
N ARG A 36 -8.37 -0.55 -8.71
CA ARG A 36 -9.16 -1.73 -9.06
C ARG A 36 -10.57 -1.37 -9.48
N VAL A 37 -11.23 -0.44 -8.80
CA VAL A 37 -12.55 0.09 -9.21
C VAL A 37 -12.47 0.73 -10.60
N GLY A 38 -11.49 1.59 -10.84
CA GLY A 38 -11.30 2.23 -12.15
C GLY A 38 -11.02 1.25 -13.29
N VAL A 39 -10.11 0.28 -13.06
CA VAL A 39 -9.80 -0.78 -14.02
C VAL A 39 -11.02 -1.67 -14.28
N SER A 40 -11.80 -1.96 -13.23
CA SER A 40 -13.05 -2.72 -13.36
C SER A 40 -14.08 -1.99 -14.21
N PHE A 41 -14.19 -0.67 -14.10
CA PHE A 41 -15.05 0.12 -14.98
C PHE A 41 -14.63 -0.02 -16.45
N GLY A 42 -13.34 0.19 -16.74
CA GLY A 42 -12.81 0.07 -18.10
C GLY A 42 -13.00 -1.33 -18.70
N LEU A 43 -12.67 -2.38 -17.95
CA LEU A 43 -12.86 -3.76 -18.37
C LEU A 43 -14.34 -4.10 -18.53
N GLY A 44 -15.21 -3.57 -17.68
CA GLY A 44 -16.66 -3.76 -17.76
C GLY A 44 -17.22 -3.21 -19.08
N VAL A 45 -16.87 -1.96 -19.41
CA VAL A 45 -17.23 -1.34 -20.69
C VAL A 45 -16.72 -2.18 -21.87
N LEU A 46 -15.45 -2.62 -21.81
CA LEU A 46 -14.83 -3.41 -22.88
C LEU A 46 -15.56 -4.75 -23.10
N VAL A 47 -15.90 -5.47 -22.02
CA VAL A 47 -16.66 -6.73 -22.11
C VAL A 47 -18.05 -6.49 -22.69
N MET A 48 -18.72 -5.39 -22.31
CA MET A 48 -20.05 -5.05 -22.80
C MET A 48 -20.04 -4.70 -24.30
N ILE A 49 -19.05 -3.94 -24.76
CA ILE A 49 -18.85 -3.63 -26.19
C ILE A 49 -18.59 -4.91 -26.97
N TYR A 50 -17.68 -5.77 -26.48
CA TYR A 50 -17.37 -7.04 -27.13
C TYR A 50 -18.61 -7.93 -27.24
N LEU A 51 -19.38 -8.05 -26.16
CA LEU A 51 -20.61 -8.84 -26.14
C LEU A 51 -21.66 -8.27 -27.11
N GLY A 52 -21.83 -6.95 -27.12
CA GLY A 52 -22.71 -6.26 -28.06
C GLY A 52 -22.31 -6.52 -29.52
N PHE A 53 -21.01 -6.45 -29.83
CA PHE A 53 -20.48 -6.74 -31.16
C PHE A 53 -20.74 -8.20 -31.59
N VAL A 54 -20.45 -9.16 -30.71
CA VAL A 54 -20.65 -10.60 -30.98
C VAL A 54 -22.13 -10.92 -31.19
N LEU A 55 -23.02 -10.32 -30.41
CA LEU A 55 -24.46 -10.54 -30.54
C LEU A 55 -25.05 -9.82 -31.76
N ALA A 56 -24.58 -8.61 -32.06
CA ALA A 56 -24.97 -7.88 -33.26
C ALA A 56 -24.63 -8.65 -34.52
N GLY A 57 -23.41 -9.21 -34.60
CA GLY A 57 -22.96 -10.03 -35.72
C GLY A 57 -23.80 -11.31 -35.93
N ARG A 58 -24.57 -11.75 -34.93
CA ARG A 58 -25.49 -12.89 -35.02
C ARG A 58 -26.96 -12.50 -35.14
N GLY A 59 -27.29 -11.21 -35.25
CA GLY A 59 -28.68 -10.73 -35.23
C GLY A 59 -29.40 -10.97 -33.91
N LEU A 60 -28.65 -11.23 -32.82
CA LEU A 60 -29.17 -11.54 -31.48
C LEU A 60 -29.08 -10.34 -30.54
N LEU A 61 -29.14 -9.11 -31.07
CA LEU A 61 -29.06 -7.89 -30.25
C LEU A 61 -30.39 -7.56 -29.56
N VAL A 62 -30.96 -8.56 -28.88
CA VAL A 62 -32.22 -8.49 -28.14
C VAL A 62 -31.89 -8.59 -26.64
N PRO A 63 -32.69 -8.00 -25.72
CA PRO A 63 -32.35 -8.01 -24.30
C PRO A 63 -32.10 -9.41 -23.70
N LYS A 64 -32.91 -10.42 -24.09
CA LYS A 64 -32.78 -11.80 -23.59
C LYS A 64 -31.41 -12.43 -23.84
N PRO A 65 -30.95 -12.56 -25.11
CA PRO A 65 -29.62 -13.12 -25.39
C PRO A 65 -28.48 -12.24 -24.86
N PHE A 66 -28.69 -10.92 -24.73
CA PHE A 66 -27.71 -10.03 -24.12
C PHE A 66 -27.44 -10.38 -22.65
N PHE A 67 -28.50 -10.46 -21.82
CA PHE A 67 -28.35 -10.82 -20.42
C PHE A 67 -27.85 -12.26 -20.23
N ALA A 68 -28.26 -13.19 -21.10
CA ALA A 68 -27.74 -14.55 -21.07
C ALA A 68 -26.22 -14.57 -21.36
N GLY A 69 -25.77 -13.86 -22.39
CA GLY A 69 -24.35 -13.73 -22.72
C GLY A 69 -23.53 -13.08 -21.61
N LEU A 70 -24.11 -12.08 -20.92
CA LEU A 70 -23.50 -11.44 -19.76
C LEU A 70 -23.34 -12.40 -18.58
N LEU A 71 -24.37 -13.20 -18.28
CA LEU A 71 -24.29 -14.18 -17.19
C LEU A 71 -23.25 -15.26 -17.51
N ILE A 72 -23.18 -15.72 -18.76
CA ILE A 72 -22.16 -16.68 -19.21
C ILE A 72 -20.77 -16.07 -19.10
N SER A 73 -20.56 -14.84 -19.56
CA SER A 73 -19.25 -14.17 -19.48
C SER A 73 -18.82 -13.96 -18.03
N CYS A 74 -19.73 -13.53 -17.15
CA CYS A 74 -19.49 -13.47 -15.71
C CYS A 74 -19.14 -14.84 -15.13
N GLY A 75 -19.83 -15.92 -15.52
CA GLY A 75 -19.53 -17.28 -15.09
C GLY A 75 -18.12 -17.73 -15.49
N ILE A 76 -17.74 -17.49 -16.75
CA ILE A 76 -16.40 -17.82 -17.27
C ILE A 76 -15.33 -17.00 -16.54
N LEU A 77 -15.50 -15.67 -16.44
CA LEU A 77 -14.55 -14.79 -15.77
C LEU A 77 -14.43 -15.12 -14.27
N GLY A 78 -15.55 -15.44 -13.62
CA GLY A 78 -15.59 -15.91 -12.25
C GLY A 78 -14.83 -17.22 -12.07
N PHE A 79 -15.02 -18.19 -12.96
CA PHE A 79 -14.27 -19.44 -12.93
C PHE A 79 -12.76 -19.21 -13.11
N VAL A 80 -12.37 -18.38 -14.09
CA VAL A 80 -10.95 -18.03 -14.31
C VAL A 80 -10.37 -17.31 -13.09
N ALA A 81 -11.10 -16.35 -12.51
CA ALA A 81 -10.69 -15.65 -11.30
C ALA A 81 -10.57 -16.59 -10.10
N PHE A 82 -11.43 -17.61 -9.99
CA PHE A 82 -11.37 -18.64 -8.97
C PHE A 82 -10.11 -19.50 -9.09
N VAL A 83 -9.86 -20.04 -10.28
CA VAL A 83 -8.66 -20.87 -10.55
C VAL A 83 -7.38 -20.08 -10.33
N ARG A 84 -7.36 -18.77 -10.62
CA ARG A 84 -6.21 -17.89 -10.40
C ARG A 84 -6.08 -17.37 -8.97
N GLY A 85 -7.00 -17.72 -8.07
CA GLY A 85 -6.99 -17.28 -6.67
C GLY A 85 -7.39 -15.83 -6.43
N GLY A 86 -7.98 -15.15 -7.43
CA GLY A 86 -8.40 -13.75 -7.35
C GLY A 86 -9.43 -13.48 -6.25
N PHE A 87 -10.23 -14.48 -5.86
CA PHE A 87 -11.19 -14.36 -4.76
C PHE A 87 -10.55 -14.13 -3.38
N ARG A 88 -9.25 -14.41 -3.21
CA ARG A 88 -8.52 -14.02 -1.99
C ARG A 88 -8.57 -12.50 -1.79
N VAL A 89 -8.53 -11.71 -2.86
CA VAL A 89 -8.63 -10.26 -2.81
C VAL A 89 -10.01 -9.81 -2.34
N VAL A 90 -11.07 -10.45 -2.83
CA VAL A 90 -12.45 -10.16 -2.38
C VAL A 90 -12.60 -10.44 -0.88
N SER A 91 -12.08 -11.58 -0.42
CA SER A 91 -12.09 -11.93 1.00
C SER A 91 -11.29 -10.94 1.87
N HIS A 92 -10.19 -10.39 1.32
CA HIS A 92 -9.42 -9.35 1.97
C HIS A 92 -10.26 -8.09 2.11
N TYR A 93 -10.80 -7.54 1.03
CA TYR A 93 -11.64 -6.32 1.10
C TYR A 93 -12.89 -6.50 1.98
N LEU A 94 -13.54 -7.67 1.96
CA LEU A 94 -14.68 -7.95 2.83
C LEU A 94 -14.30 -7.84 4.32
N ARG A 95 -13.07 -8.21 4.70
CA ARG A 95 -12.57 -8.02 6.08
C ARG A 95 -12.30 -6.56 6.45
N TYR A 96 -12.04 -5.68 5.48
CA TYR A 96 -11.84 -4.24 5.72
C TYR A 96 -13.13 -3.42 5.68
N LEU A 97 -14.22 -3.93 5.12
CA LEU A 97 -15.53 -3.27 5.13
C LEU A 97 -16.06 -2.89 6.55
N PRO A 98 -15.86 -3.68 7.63
CA PRO A 98 -16.24 -3.24 8.97
C PRO A 98 -15.41 -2.06 9.54
N PHE A 99 -14.34 -1.63 8.85
CA PHE A 99 -13.42 -0.55 9.28
C PHE A 99 -13.76 0.85 8.74
N LEU A 100 -14.98 1.08 8.23
CA LEU A 100 -15.50 2.44 8.05
C LEU A 100 -15.81 3.15 9.39
N ARG A 101 -15.42 2.57 10.54
CA ARG A 101 -15.34 3.31 11.79
C ARG A 101 -14.12 4.25 11.72
N PRO A 102 -14.30 5.57 11.95
CA PRO A 102 -13.15 6.46 12.08
C PRO A 102 -12.19 5.92 13.14
N PRO A 103 -10.88 6.10 12.96
CA PRO A 103 -9.90 5.70 13.97
C PRO A 103 -10.29 6.33 15.32
N PRO A 104 -10.11 5.61 16.45
CA PRO A 104 -10.37 6.19 17.76
C PRO A 104 -9.56 7.49 17.91
N PRO A 105 -10.14 8.54 18.52
CA PRO A 105 -9.43 9.80 18.71
C PRO A 105 -8.12 9.56 19.46
N PRO A 106 -7.04 10.30 19.13
CA PRO A 106 -5.76 10.13 19.80
C PRO A 106 -5.91 10.38 21.30
N PRO A 107 -5.23 9.60 22.16
CA PRO A 107 -5.22 9.86 23.59
C PRO A 107 -4.64 11.26 23.87
N PRO A 108 -5.12 11.96 24.92
CA PRO A 108 -4.59 13.27 25.27
C PRO A 108 -3.08 13.19 25.52
N PRO A 109 -2.31 14.24 25.15
CA PRO A 109 -0.86 14.24 25.30
C PRO A 109 -0.45 13.98 26.76
N PRO A 110 0.57 13.14 27.01
CA PRO A 110 1.11 12.96 28.35
C PRO A 110 1.54 14.32 28.92
N ARG A 111 1.12 14.60 30.16
CA ARG A 111 1.51 15.82 30.88
C ARG A 111 3.04 15.90 30.91
N PRO A 112 3.66 17.05 30.59
CA PRO A 112 5.12 17.18 30.56
C PRO A 112 5.71 16.73 31.90
N SER A 113 6.49 15.65 31.89
CA SER A 113 7.25 15.26 33.06
C SER A 113 8.33 16.31 33.29
N VAL A 114 8.22 17.07 34.36
CA VAL A 114 9.25 18.00 34.82
C VAL A 114 10.45 17.14 35.23
N MET A 115 11.38 16.93 34.30
CA MET A 115 12.64 16.28 34.60
C MET A 115 13.54 17.28 35.34
N PRO A 116 14.18 16.89 36.45
CA PRO A 116 15.18 17.72 37.11
C PRO A 116 16.38 17.94 36.19
N LYS A 117 16.85 19.19 36.13
CA LYS A 117 18.03 19.63 35.37
C LYS A 117 19.28 18.81 35.80
N PRO A 118 20.02 18.18 34.87
CA PRO A 118 21.26 17.48 35.21
C PRO A 118 22.31 18.46 35.76
N PRO A 119 23.14 18.06 36.75
CA PRO A 119 24.25 18.87 37.24
C PRO A 119 25.30 19.05 36.13
N SER A 120 25.79 20.28 36.00
CA SER A 120 26.89 20.66 35.11
C SER A 120 28.18 19.91 35.45
N ALA A 121 28.77 19.25 34.45
CA ALA A 121 30.04 18.54 34.58
C ALA A 121 31.22 19.51 34.79
N PRO A 122 32.28 19.10 35.52
CA PRO A 122 33.49 19.92 35.72
C PRO A 122 34.38 19.98 34.46
N PRO A 123 35.24 21.02 34.34
CA PRO A 123 36.11 21.20 33.18
C PRO A 123 37.24 20.17 33.14
N SER A 124 37.45 19.59 31.94
CA SER A 124 38.50 18.60 31.66
C SER A 124 39.87 19.28 31.48
N PRO A 125 40.98 18.71 32.00
CA PRO A 125 42.31 19.28 31.83
C PRO A 125 42.86 19.09 30.41
N ALA A 126 43.72 20.03 30.01
CA ALA A 126 44.34 20.12 28.69
C ALA A 126 45.16 18.87 28.34
N TYR A 127 44.78 18.20 27.26
CA TYR A 127 45.50 17.08 26.67
C TYR A 127 46.60 17.57 25.72
N VAL A 128 47.82 17.08 25.91
CA VAL A 128 48.96 17.26 24.99
C VAL A 128 48.99 16.04 24.06
N PRO A 129 48.92 16.19 22.72
CA PRO A 129 48.98 15.04 21.83
C PRO A 129 50.42 14.62 21.52
N ALA A 130 50.66 13.31 21.57
CA ALA A 130 51.82 12.66 20.96
C ALA A 130 51.61 12.49 19.43
N PRO A 131 52.67 12.30 18.62
CA PRO A 131 52.53 12.16 17.17
C PRO A 131 51.93 10.79 16.82
N VAL A 132 50.74 10.81 16.22
CA VAL A 132 50.06 9.62 15.68
C VAL A 132 50.61 9.34 14.28
N PRO A 133 51.00 8.09 13.94
CA PRO A 133 51.35 7.73 12.58
C PRO A 133 50.14 7.93 11.66
N MET A 134 50.36 8.53 10.49
CA MET A 134 49.33 8.92 9.52
C MET A 134 48.47 7.72 9.10
N ALA A 135 47.35 7.53 9.79
CA ALA A 135 46.27 6.67 9.34
C ALA A 135 45.54 7.40 8.21
N LYS A 136 45.39 6.68 7.09
CA LYS A 136 44.65 7.06 5.89
C LYS A 136 43.32 7.73 6.26
N PRO A 137 42.93 8.88 5.68
CA PRO A 137 41.68 9.54 6.03
C PRO A 137 40.50 8.57 5.82
N PRO A 138 39.53 8.51 6.76
CA PRO A 138 38.37 7.65 6.61
C PRO A 138 37.62 8.03 5.34
N PRO A 139 37.19 7.05 4.52
CA PRO A 139 36.46 7.32 3.30
C PRO A 139 35.17 8.11 3.59
N PRO A 140 34.69 8.95 2.65
CA PRO A 140 33.45 9.71 2.81
C PRO A 140 32.28 8.75 3.06
N GLN A 141 31.64 8.88 4.21
CA GLN A 141 30.52 8.03 4.60
C GLN A 141 29.20 8.66 4.14
N PHE A 142 28.43 7.93 3.35
CA PHE A 142 27.10 8.33 2.88
C PHE A 142 26.05 7.86 3.88
N LYS A 143 25.29 8.80 4.47
CA LYS A 143 24.24 8.48 5.45
C LYS A 143 22.88 8.33 4.78
N CYS A 144 22.21 7.22 5.02
CA CYS A 144 20.84 7.01 4.56
C CYS A 144 19.86 7.95 5.29
N PRO A 145 19.03 8.74 4.59
CA PRO A 145 18.08 9.66 5.22
C PRO A 145 16.89 8.93 5.88
N ARG A 146 16.67 7.65 5.56
CA ARG A 146 15.54 6.86 6.09
C ARG A 146 15.88 6.14 7.39
N CYS A 147 16.97 5.37 7.41
CA CYS A 147 17.34 4.55 8.56
C CYS A 147 18.61 5.03 9.29
N GLY A 148 19.34 6.00 8.73
CA GLY A 148 20.58 6.52 9.33
C GLY A 148 21.82 5.66 9.13
N THR A 149 21.74 4.53 8.43
CA THR A 149 22.89 3.65 8.12
C THR A 149 23.97 4.40 7.32
N LEU A 150 25.24 4.17 7.66
CA LEU A 150 26.41 4.74 7.02
C LEU A 150 26.96 3.76 5.98
N LEU A 151 27.21 4.25 4.77
CA LEU A 151 27.62 3.45 3.62
C LEU A 151 28.91 4.03 3.04
N GLU A 152 29.83 3.16 2.64
CA GLU A 152 31.17 3.58 2.16
C GLU A 152 31.14 4.15 0.73
N THR A 153 30.09 3.85 -0.04
CA THR A 153 29.97 4.27 -1.44
C THR A 153 28.59 4.84 -1.74
N LYS A 154 28.54 5.70 -2.77
CA LYS A 154 27.30 6.32 -3.25
C LYS A 154 26.39 5.28 -3.90
N GLU A 155 26.96 4.30 -4.59
CA GLU A 155 26.25 3.16 -5.18
C GLU A 155 25.61 2.31 -4.09
N GLY A 156 26.32 2.10 -2.98
CA GLY A 156 25.79 1.46 -1.78
C GLY A 156 24.57 2.19 -1.22
N LEU A 157 24.59 3.53 -1.19
CA LEU A 157 23.43 4.35 -0.79
C LEU A 157 22.23 4.16 -1.72
N VAL A 158 22.44 4.15 -3.04
CA VAL A 158 21.35 3.99 -4.01
C VAL A 158 20.73 2.58 -3.93
N ALA A 159 21.56 1.54 -3.90
CA ALA A 159 21.11 0.16 -3.74
C ALA A 159 20.39 -0.02 -2.39
N HIS A 160 20.94 0.57 -1.33
CA HIS A 160 20.31 0.56 -0.01
C HIS A 160 18.95 1.27 -0.04
N LEU A 161 18.79 2.44 -0.67
CA LEU A 161 17.51 3.16 -0.74
C LEU A 161 16.37 2.36 -1.40
N GLN A 162 16.70 1.45 -2.33
CA GLN A 162 15.73 0.56 -2.98
C GLN A 162 15.22 -0.54 -2.04
N VAL A 163 16.06 -1.02 -1.12
CA VAL A 163 15.74 -2.10 -0.15
C VAL A 163 15.43 -1.55 1.24
N CYS A 164 15.76 -0.28 1.52
CA CYS A 164 15.62 0.37 2.80
C CYS A 164 14.15 0.56 3.12
N ARG A 165 13.61 -0.44 3.80
CA ARG A 165 12.34 -0.38 4.47
C ARG A 165 12.61 0.37 5.78
N ALA A 166 12.03 1.55 5.91
CA ALA A 166 11.98 2.28 7.15
C ALA A 166 10.52 2.52 7.51
N ARG A 167 10.23 2.57 8.81
CA ARG A 167 8.87 2.74 9.32
C ARG A 167 8.75 4.14 9.92
N THR A 168 7.73 4.87 9.52
CA THR A 168 7.43 6.16 10.13
C THR A 168 6.70 5.93 11.44
N CYS A 169 7.19 6.54 12.52
CA CYS A 169 6.53 6.48 13.81
C CYS A 169 5.16 7.16 13.71
N PRO A 170 4.05 6.45 13.96
CA PRO A 170 2.70 7.01 13.82
C PRO A 170 2.43 8.13 14.84
N TYR A 171 3.18 8.16 15.94
CA TYR A 171 3.01 9.15 17.01
C TYR A 171 3.74 10.47 16.79
N CYS A 172 4.89 10.48 16.10
CA CYS A 172 5.75 11.67 16.02
C CYS A 172 6.36 11.93 14.64
N GLY A 173 6.04 11.10 13.64
CA GLY A 173 6.54 11.23 12.28
C GLY A 173 8.02 10.90 12.09
N HIS A 174 8.72 10.49 13.15
CA HIS A 174 10.13 10.14 13.03
C HIS A 174 10.31 8.84 12.26
N ILE A 175 11.22 8.84 11.29
CA ILE A 175 11.53 7.65 10.50
C ILE A 175 12.48 6.77 11.33
N ASN A 176 12.07 5.54 11.60
CA ASN A 176 12.83 4.55 12.35
C ASN A 176 13.21 3.39 11.43
N PRO A 177 14.30 2.66 11.72
CA PRO A 177 14.63 1.45 10.97
C PRO A 177 13.56 0.36 11.22
N LEU A 178 13.44 -0.61 10.31
CA LEU A 178 12.31 -1.55 10.34
C LEU A 178 12.32 -2.48 11.57
N ASP A 179 13.52 -2.83 12.03
CA ASP A 179 13.79 -3.66 13.20
C ASP A 179 13.61 -2.91 14.53
N ALA A 180 13.47 -1.56 14.49
CA ALA A 180 13.21 -0.79 15.69
C ALA A 180 11.88 -1.20 16.32
N GLN A 181 11.94 -1.76 17.51
CA GLN A 181 10.76 -2.06 18.31
C GLN A 181 10.11 -0.80 18.89
N LYS A 182 10.93 0.23 19.15
CA LYS A 182 10.51 1.52 19.71
C LYS A 182 11.04 2.68 18.87
N CYS A 183 10.30 3.77 18.86
CA CYS A 183 10.73 5.01 18.24
C CYS A 183 11.91 5.60 19.01
N VAL A 184 13.02 5.85 18.33
CA VAL A 184 14.23 6.45 18.93
C VAL A 184 13.96 7.88 19.43
N LYS A 185 12.99 8.58 18.80
CA LYS A 185 12.66 9.97 19.16
C LYS A 185 11.67 10.09 20.31
N CYS A 186 10.59 9.30 20.31
CA CYS A 186 9.51 9.45 21.31
C CYS A 186 9.32 8.23 22.21
N GLY A 187 10.08 7.15 22.03
CA GLY A 187 10.01 5.92 22.83
C GLY A 187 8.78 5.05 22.58
N ALA A 188 7.83 5.48 21.74
CA ALA A 188 6.61 4.74 21.46
C ALA A 188 6.92 3.39 20.79
N TRP A 189 6.21 2.33 21.19
CA TRP A 189 6.30 1.04 20.52
C TRP A 189 5.78 1.17 19.10
N LEU A 190 6.51 0.59 18.16
CA LEU A 190 6.18 0.74 16.76
C LEU A 190 5.31 -0.41 16.24
N PHE A 191 5.18 -1.53 16.96
CA PHE A 191 4.48 -2.74 16.48
C PHE A 191 3.01 -2.45 16.13
N THR A 192 2.67 -2.66 14.87
CA THR A 192 1.33 -2.75 14.31
C THR A 192 1.37 -3.81 13.23
#